data_AF-A0A141R8T0-F1
#
_entry.id   AF-A0A141R8T0-F1
#
_cell.length_a   1.000
_cell.length_b   1.000
_cell.length_c   1.000
_cell.angle_alpha   90.00
_cell.angle_beta   90.00
_cell.angle_gamma   90.00
#
_symmetry.space_group_name_H-M   'P 1'
#
loop_
_entity.id
_entity.type
_entity.pdbx_description
1 polymer ?
#
loop_
_entity_poly.entity_id
_entity_poly.type
_entity_poly.pdbx_seq_one_letter_code
_entity_poly.pdbx_strand_id
1 'polypeptide(L)' 'YRRGRGLFISWPNRHQIDEMLQGFSRNDIKVIVVTDGERILGLGDQGIGGMGIPIGKLSLYTACGGIHPASTLPI' A
#
# COMPACT_ATOMS: atom_id res chain seq x y z
N TYR A 1 7.51 3.20 14.45
CA TYR A 1 6.65 3.89 13.47
C TYR A 1 6.95 5.39 13.52
N ARG A 2 7.32 6.04 12.40
CA ARG A 2 7.72 7.47 12.39
C ARG A 2 6.83 8.36 11.50
N ARG A 3 6.27 7.81 10.42
CA ARG A 3 5.27 8.48 9.57
C ARG A 3 4.47 7.40 8.84
N GLY A 4 3.14 7.50 8.86
CA GLY A 4 2.29 6.60 8.08
C GLY A 4 2.49 6.81 6.59
N ARG A 5 2.79 5.74 5.86
CA ARG A 5 2.80 5.73 4.39
C ARG A 5 1.89 4.59 3.94
N GLY A 6 1.03 4.87 2.97
CA GLY A 6 0.03 3.94 2.45
C GLY A 6 -1.36 4.13 3.06
N LEU A 7 -2.29 3.34 2.55
CA LEU A 7 -3.67 3.29 3.00
C LEU A 7 -3.88 1.98 3.76
N PHE A 8 -4.41 2.03 4.98
CA PHE A 8 -4.74 0.84 5.76
C PHE A 8 -6.25 0.63 5.73
N ILE A 9 -6.70 -0.53 5.24
CA ILE A 9 -8.11 -0.90 5.21
C ILE A 9 -8.31 -2.08 6.16
N SER A 10 -8.98 -1.84 7.28
CA SER A 10 -9.33 -2.89 8.24
C SER A 10 -10.70 -3.47 7.93
N TRP A 11 -10.96 -4.70 8.37
CA TRP A 11 -12.24 -5.39 8.15
C TRP A 11 -13.50 -4.60 8.58
N PRO A 12 -13.49 -3.86 9.71
CA PRO A 12 -14.62 -2.99 10.06
C PRO A 12 -14.97 -1.96 8.98
N ASN A 13 -13.98 -1.49 8.21
CA ASN A 13 -14.13 -0.45 7.19
C ASN A 13 -14.50 -0.99 5.80
N ARG A 14 -14.82 -2.29 5.67
CA ARG A 14 -15.11 -2.95 4.38
C ARG A 14 -16.20 -2.29 3.52
N HIS A 15 -17.10 -1.52 4.14
CA HIS A 15 -18.18 -0.79 3.47
C HIS A 15 -17.84 0.67 3.16
N GLN A 16 -16.68 1.15 3.57
CA GLN A 16 -16.21 2.53 3.41
C GLN A 16 -14.98 2.61 2.48
N ILE A 17 -14.65 1.52 1.77
CA ILE A 17 -13.45 1.44 0.92
C ILE A 17 -13.46 2.55 -0.13
N ASP A 18 -14.61 2.82 -0.75
CA ASP A 18 -14.73 3.86 -1.77
C ASP A 18 -14.40 5.25 -1.21
N GLU A 19 -14.93 5.59 -0.04
CA GLU A 19 -14.66 6.85 0.67
C GLU A 19 -13.18 6.95 1.06
N MET A 20 -12.58 5.85 1.50
CA MET A 20 -11.17 5.79 1.86
C MET A 20 -10.25 5.99 0.65
N LEU A 21 -10.61 5.44 -0.50
CA LEU A 21 -9.88 5.61 -1.76
C LEU A 21 -10.05 7.02 -2.35
N GLN A 22 -11.20 7.67 -2.12
CA GLN A 22 -11.43 9.05 -2.56
C GLN A 22 -10.40 10.04 -1.99
N GLY A 23 -9.82 9.76 -0.80
CA GLY A 23 -8.72 10.56 -0.24
C GLY A 23 -7.48 10.64 -1.14
N PHE A 24 -7.31 9.70 -2.07
CA PHE A 24 -6.21 9.63 -3.03
C PHE A 24 -6.64 9.97 -4.46
N SER A 25 -7.91 10.33 -4.70
CA SER A 25 -8.48 10.58 -6.03
C SER A 25 -7.81 11.71 -6.82
N ARG A 26 -7.15 12.66 -6.15
CA ARG A 26 -6.36 13.72 -6.81
C ARG A 26 -5.04 13.22 -7.38
N ASN A 27 -4.60 12.04 -6.95
CA ASN A 27 -3.45 11.38 -7.51
C ASN A 27 -3.94 10.51 -8.66
N ASP A 28 -3.38 10.70 -9.85
CA ASP A 28 -3.55 9.75 -10.97
C ASP A 28 -2.81 8.46 -10.60
N ILE A 29 -3.44 7.62 -9.76
CA ILE A 29 -2.90 6.36 -9.25
C ILE A 29 -2.93 5.33 -10.37
N LYS A 30 -1.76 4.85 -10.76
CA LYS A 30 -1.56 3.88 -11.84
C LYS A 30 -1.19 2.50 -11.32
N VAL A 31 -0.60 2.43 -10.13
CA VAL A 31 -0.15 1.17 -9.53
C VAL A 31 -0.47 1.10 -8.05
N ILE A 32 -1.13 0.01 -7.68
CA ILE A 32 -1.38 -0.38 -6.30
C ILE A 32 -0.61 -1.66 -6.02
N VAL A 33 0.00 -1.74 -4.84
CA VAL A 33 0.51 -3.00 -4.29
C VAL A 33 -0.16 -3.19 -2.94
N VAL A 34 -0.83 -4.34 -2.78
CA VAL A 34 -1.61 -4.66 -1.58
C VAL A 34 -1.08 -5.90 -0.88
N THR A 35 -1.10 -5.91 0.46
CA THR A 35 -0.84 -7.11 1.28
C THR A 35 -1.76 -7.14 2.49
N ASP A 36 -2.23 -8.34 2.87
CA ASP A 36 -2.88 -8.57 4.16
C ASP A 36 -1.87 -8.82 5.29
N GLY A 37 -0.65 -9.23 4.92
CA GLY A 37 0.44 -9.46 5.85
C GLY A 37 0.54 -10.88 6.37
N GLU A 38 -0.31 -11.80 5.91
CA GLU A 38 -0.39 -13.18 6.43
C GLU A 38 0.87 -13.99 6.11
N ARG A 39 1.55 -13.69 5.00
CA ARG A 39 2.78 -14.39 4.60
C ARG A 39 3.84 -13.44 4.07
N ILE A 40 4.56 -12.80 4.99
CA ILE A 40 5.70 -11.94 4.65
C ILE A 40 6.93 -12.79 4.40
N LEU A 41 7.19 -13.09 3.12
CA LEU A 41 8.37 -13.83 2.68
C LEU A 41 8.50 -15.17 3.45
N GLY A 42 9.60 -15.36 4.18
CA GLY A 42 9.83 -16.50 5.08
C GLY A 42 9.57 -16.21 6.56
N LEU A 43 9.02 -15.04 6.89
CA LEU A 43 8.80 -14.58 8.27
C LEU A 43 7.41 -14.95 8.82
N GLY A 44 6.52 -15.47 7.97
CA GLY A 44 5.15 -15.82 8.35
C GLY A 44 4.25 -14.59 8.45
N ASP A 45 3.26 -14.67 9.33
CA ASP A 45 2.25 -13.63 9.53
C ASP A 45 2.82 -12.45 10.33
N GLN A 46 2.72 -11.25 9.76
CA GLN A 46 3.12 -10.00 10.37
C GLN A 46 1.96 -9.00 10.46
N GLY A 47 0.76 -9.37 9.98
CA GLY A 47 -0.41 -8.49 9.86
C GLY A 47 -0.06 -7.10 9.32
N ILE A 48 -0.44 -6.06 10.07
CA ILE A 48 -0.16 -4.65 9.70
C ILE A 48 1.33 -4.32 9.55
N GLY A 49 2.22 -5.11 10.17
CA GLY A 49 3.68 -5.00 9.99
C GLY A 49 4.15 -5.32 8.57
N GLY A 50 3.30 -5.98 7.78
CA GLY A 50 3.53 -6.30 6.37
C GLY A 50 3.62 -5.11 5.42
N MET A 51 3.19 -3.91 5.83
CA MET A 51 3.18 -2.69 5.00
C MET A 51 4.55 -2.31 4.41
N GLY A 52 5.66 -2.80 4.98
CA GLY A 52 6.99 -2.64 4.38
C GLY A 52 7.12 -3.26 2.99
N ILE A 53 6.40 -4.34 2.70
CA ILE A 53 6.44 -5.04 1.40
C ILE A 53 5.87 -4.18 0.26
N PRO A 54 4.64 -3.65 0.31
CA PRO A 54 4.12 -2.81 -0.76
C PRO A 54 4.94 -1.54 -0.95
N ILE A 55 5.42 -0.90 0.13
CA ILE A 55 6.33 0.26 0.06
C ILE A 55 7.61 -0.10 -0.69
N GLY A 56 8.22 -1.25 -0.37
CA GLY A 56 9.45 -1.71 -1.02
C GLY A 56 9.25 -2.01 -2.51
N LYS A 57 8.19 -2.73 -2.87
CA LYS A 57 7.86 -3.04 -4.27
C LYS A 57 7.62 -1.78 -5.10
N LEU A 58 6.84 -0.83 -4.58
CA LEU A 58 6.59 0.43 -5.29
C LEU A 58 7.86 1.27 -5.42
N SER A 59 8.74 1.25 -4.42
CA SER A 59 10.05 1.90 -4.51
C SER A 59 10.88 1.34 -5.66
N LEU A 60 10.84 0.02 -5.88
CA LEU A 60 11.48 -0.62 -7.04
C LEU A 60 10.79 -0.26 -8.36
N TYR A 61 9.46 -0.17 -8.39
CA TYR A 61 8.74 0.25 -9.59
C TYR A 61 9.07 1.68 -10.00
N THR A 62 9.27 2.56 -9.02
CA THR A 62 9.77 3.92 -9.28
C THR A 62 11.22 3.91 -9.72
N ALA A 63 12.12 3.28 -8.95
CA ALA A 63 13.55 3.35 -9.18
C ALA A 63 14.01 2.60 -10.46
N CYS A 64 13.39 1.45 -10.75
CA CYS A 64 13.76 0.58 -11.86
C CYS A 64 12.77 0.66 -13.04
N GLY A 65 11.49 0.93 -12.76
CA GLY A 65 10.42 0.95 -13.77
C GLY A 65 10.00 2.35 -14.24
N GLY A 66 10.59 3.41 -13.68
CA GLY A 66 10.28 4.80 -14.07
C GLY A 66 8.87 5.27 -13.69
N ILE A 67 8.16 4.55 -12.82
CA ILE A 67 6.81 4.92 -12.39
C ILE A 67 6.89 6.08 -11.41
N HIS A 68 6.23 7.20 -11.73
CA HIS A 68 6.23 8.37 -10.86
C HIS A 68 5.67 8.03 -9.47
N PRO A 69 6.36 8.34 -8.36
CA PRO A 69 5.99 7.87 -7.02
C PRO A 69 4.62 8.40 -6.57
N ALA A 70 4.21 9.60 -7.04
CA ALA A 70 2.88 10.14 -6.74
C ALA A 70 1.71 9.36 -7.38
N SER A 71 2.00 8.52 -8.38
CA SER A 71 1.04 7.64 -9.06
C SER A 71 1.01 6.23 -8.46
N THR A 72 1.61 6.04 -7.28
CA THR A 72 1.67 4.75 -6.60
C THR A 72 0.98 4.80 -5.24
N LEU A 73 0.26 3.73 -4.87
CA LEU A 73 -0.44 3.64 -3.60
C LEU A 73 -0.18 2.27 -2.94
N PRO A 74 0.60 2.23 -1.83
CA PRO A 74 0.74 1.01 -1.03
C PRO A 74 -0.50 0.82 -0.13
N ILE A 75 -1.02 -0.41 -0.08
CA ILE A 75 -2.16 -0.82 0.74
C ILE A 75 -1.80 -2.03 1.61
#